data_AF-A0A7W1JG42-F1
#
_entry.id   AF-A0A7W1JG42-F1
#
_cell.length_a   1.000
_cell.length_b   1.000
_cell.length_c   1.000
_cell.angle_alpha   90.00
_cell.angle_beta   90.00
_cell.angle_gamma   90.00
#
_symmetry.space_group_name_H-M   'P 1'
#
loop_
_entity.id
_entity.type
_entity.pdbx_description
1 polymer ?
#
loop_
_entity_poly.entity_id
_entity_poly.type
_entity_poly.pdbx_seq_one_letter_code
_entity_poly.pdbx_strand_id
1 'polypeptide(L)'
;MPNFICPNCKERSVDIDRVEGLSDDAVACHSCGFGFLFELMDDYYPAPLTGFVTCDSEGRILATGRGVFELSGFAERDVIGRGVIEAFGLSGWTDGKNPVELSLEWGVRRMGEQLEMRTSAGKEKAIKADVFPAYDDDGGLLVALTPR
;
A
#
# COMPACT_ATOMS: atom_id res chain seq x y z
N MET A 1 -13.90 -16.09 1.26
CA MET A 1 -14.57 -14.81 0.98
C MET A 1 -13.46 -13.77 0.95
N PRO A 2 -13.21 -13.11 -0.18
CA PRO A 2 -12.12 -12.15 -0.31
C PRO A 2 -12.32 -10.98 0.67
N ASN A 3 -11.24 -10.50 1.28
CA ASN A 3 -11.27 -9.32 2.13
C ASN A 3 -10.81 -8.13 1.31
N PHE A 4 -11.59 -7.08 1.27
CA PHE A 4 -11.22 -5.86 0.53
C PHE A 4 -10.89 -4.76 1.51
N ILE A 5 -9.87 -3.96 1.16
CA ILE A 5 -9.52 -2.78 1.92
C ILE A 5 -9.35 -1.58 1.00
N CYS A 6 -9.93 -0.44 1.39
CA CYS A 6 -9.76 0.79 0.66
C CYS A 6 -8.35 1.34 0.88
N PRO A 7 -7.54 1.54 -0.19
CA PRO A 7 -6.21 2.12 -0.07
C PRO A 7 -6.21 3.54 0.51
N ASN A 8 -7.30 4.30 0.33
CA ASN A 8 -7.36 5.66 0.84
C ASN A 8 -7.78 5.75 2.32
N CYS A 9 -8.94 5.20 2.68
CA CYS A 9 -9.52 5.39 4.02
C CYS A 9 -9.40 4.19 4.96
N LYS A 10 -8.87 3.05 4.50
CA LYS A 10 -8.75 1.79 5.25
C LYS A 10 -10.09 1.14 5.61
N GLU A 11 -11.19 1.63 5.04
CA GLU A 11 -12.50 0.95 5.13
C GLU A 11 -12.36 -0.47 4.61
N ARG A 12 -12.87 -1.42 5.37
CA ARG A 12 -12.86 -2.83 5.00
C ARG A 12 -14.24 -3.20 4.52
N SER A 13 -14.32 -3.91 3.41
CA SER A 13 -15.55 -4.52 2.96
C SER A 13 -15.34 -6.00 2.76
N VAL A 14 -16.42 -6.73 2.97
CA VAL A 14 -16.53 -8.14 2.64
C VAL A 14 -17.42 -8.16 1.40
N ASP A 15 -16.80 -8.31 0.23
CA ASP A 15 -17.55 -8.46 -1.01
C ASP A 15 -17.66 -9.94 -1.36
N ILE A 16 -18.86 -10.36 -1.72
CA ILE A 16 -19.20 -11.75 -1.98
C ILE A 16 -19.01 -12.06 -3.48
N ASP A 17 -19.10 -11.04 -4.35
CA ASP A 17 -19.30 -11.22 -5.80
C ASP A 17 -18.26 -10.49 -6.69
N ARG A 18 -17.37 -9.66 -6.12
CA ARG A 18 -16.28 -8.93 -6.82
C ARG A 18 -16.74 -7.94 -7.92
N VAL A 19 -18.00 -7.54 -7.92
CA VAL A 19 -18.57 -6.68 -8.98
C VAL A 19 -19.38 -5.53 -8.42
N GLU A 20 -19.24 -4.32 -9.00
CA GLU A 20 -20.15 -3.21 -8.73
C GLU A 20 -21.45 -3.41 -9.53
N GLY A 21 -22.42 -4.13 -8.95
CA GLY A 21 -23.72 -4.37 -9.60
C GLY A 21 -23.65 -5.41 -10.73
N LEU A 22 -23.71 -4.98 -11.99
CA LEU A 22 -23.71 -5.85 -13.19
C LEU A 22 -22.47 -5.64 -14.09
N SER A 23 -21.47 -4.88 -13.65
CA SER A 23 -20.25 -4.57 -14.41
C SER A 23 -19.02 -5.27 -13.84
N ASP A 24 -18.02 -5.51 -14.70
CA ASP A 24 -16.71 -6.06 -14.34
C ASP A 24 -15.71 -5.00 -13.79
N ASP A 25 -16.17 -3.79 -13.50
CA ASP A 25 -15.32 -2.70 -12.99
C ASP A 25 -14.90 -2.94 -11.53
N ALA A 26 -13.69 -2.49 -11.18
CA ALA A 26 -13.17 -2.59 -9.82
C ALA A 26 -14.07 -1.85 -8.82
N VAL A 27 -14.42 -2.53 -7.72
CA VAL A 27 -15.34 -1.99 -6.71
C VAL A 27 -14.78 -0.70 -6.12
N ALA A 28 -15.53 0.41 -6.25
CA ALA A 28 -15.16 1.67 -5.62
C ALA A 28 -15.51 1.68 -4.13
N CYS A 29 -14.75 2.45 -3.34
CA CYS A 29 -15.03 2.60 -1.91
C CYS A 29 -16.24 3.50 -1.66
N HIS A 30 -17.38 2.94 -1.23
CA HIS A 30 -18.57 3.72 -0.88
C HIS A 30 -18.39 4.68 0.31
N SER A 31 -17.38 4.47 1.16
CA SER A 31 -17.10 5.32 2.34
C SER A 31 -16.39 6.63 1.98
N CYS A 32 -15.52 6.63 0.96
CA CYS A 32 -14.74 7.82 0.60
C CYS A 32 -14.65 8.14 -0.90
N GLY A 33 -15.27 7.35 -1.77
CA GLY A 33 -15.27 7.53 -3.22
C GLY A 33 -13.95 7.19 -3.92
N PHE A 34 -13.05 6.45 -3.25
CA PHE A 34 -11.79 6.02 -3.88
C PHE A 34 -12.05 4.97 -4.96
N GLY A 35 -11.35 5.05 -6.08
CA GLY A 35 -11.74 4.40 -7.34
C GLY A 35 -11.58 2.88 -7.41
N PHE A 36 -10.98 2.24 -6.40
CA PHE A 36 -10.87 0.78 -6.33
C PHE A 36 -10.63 0.30 -4.89
N LEU A 37 -10.90 -0.97 -4.62
CA LEU A 37 -10.53 -1.66 -3.39
C LEU A 37 -9.42 -2.66 -3.66
N PHE A 38 -8.53 -2.86 -2.69
CA PHE A 38 -7.45 -3.82 -2.81
C PHE A 38 -7.87 -5.15 -2.19
N GLU A 39 -7.75 -6.25 -2.94
CA GLU A 39 -8.05 -7.60 -2.46
C GLU A 39 -6.91 -8.14 -1.57
N LEU A 40 -7.27 -8.67 -0.41
CA LEU A 40 -6.38 -9.31 0.55
C LEU A 40 -6.78 -10.77 0.76
N MET A 41 -5.79 -11.66 0.79
CA MET A 41 -6.00 -13.09 1.09
C MET A 41 -6.52 -13.33 2.51
N ASP A 42 -6.16 -12.47 3.46
CA ASP A 42 -6.52 -12.58 4.87
C ASP A 42 -7.02 -11.25 5.42
N ASP A 43 -7.78 -11.30 6.50
CA ASP A 43 -8.26 -10.11 7.21
C ASP A 43 -7.05 -9.35 7.82
N TYR A 44 -6.89 -8.09 7.44
CA TYR A 44 -5.78 -7.23 7.86
C TYR A 44 -6.31 -6.02 8.60
N TYR A 45 -5.75 -5.78 9.79
CA TYR A 45 -6.10 -4.65 10.65
C TYR A 45 -4.91 -3.69 10.74
N PRO A 46 -4.89 -2.62 9.93
CA PRO A 46 -3.84 -1.60 10.03
C PRO A 46 -3.92 -0.85 11.36
N ALA A 47 -2.79 -0.34 11.82
CA ALA A 47 -2.79 0.59 12.95
C ALA A 47 -3.47 1.91 12.54
N PRO A 48 -4.00 2.70 13.50
CA PRO A 48 -4.74 3.93 13.17
C PRO A 48 -3.96 4.93 12.30
N LEU A 49 -2.65 5.02 12.51
CA LEU A 49 -1.74 5.93 11.80
C LEU A 49 -1.06 5.29 10.59
N THR A 50 -1.42 4.06 10.21
CA THR A 50 -0.87 3.43 9.00
C THR A 50 -1.35 4.19 7.77
N GLY A 51 -0.40 4.61 6.93
CA GLY A 51 -0.66 5.14 5.59
C GLY A 51 -0.46 4.03 4.55
N PHE A 52 -1.33 3.98 3.55
CA PHE A 52 -1.26 3.00 2.46
C PHE A 52 -0.76 3.65 1.19
N VAL A 53 0.11 2.95 0.46
CA VAL A 53 0.63 3.36 -0.82
C VAL A 53 0.34 2.24 -1.81
N THR A 54 -0.45 2.51 -2.85
CA THR A 54 -0.70 1.54 -3.93
C THR A 54 0.32 1.76 -5.03
N CYS A 55 0.89 0.67 -5.54
CA CYS A 55 1.88 0.67 -6.59
C CYS A 55 1.47 -0.25 -7.75
N ASP A 56 1.96 0.04 -8.95
CA ASP A 56 1.86 -0.87 -10.10
C ASP A 56 2.84 -2.05 -10.00
N SER A 57 2.83 -2.92 -11.01
CA SER A 57 3.71 -4.10 -11.12
C SER A 57 5.20 -3.78 -11.24
N GLU A 58 5.58 -2.52 -11.44
CA GLU A 58 6.97 -2.04 -11.40
C GLU A 58 7.30 -1.35 -10.06
N GLY A 59 6.36 -1.32 -9.11
CA GLY A 59 6.54 -0.64 -7.82
C GLY A 59 6.44 0.88 -7.89
N ARG A 60 5.88 1.44 -8.98
CA ARG A 60 5.63 2.88 -9.12
C ARG A 60 4.32 3.25 -8.44
N ILE A 61 4.31 4.36 -7.73
CA ILE A 61 3.16 4.82 -6.93
C ILE A 61 2.01 5.24 -7.84
N LEU A 62 0.84 4.63 -7.62
CA LEU A 62 -0.43 4.99 -8.27
C LEU A 62 -1.25 5.94 -7.39
N ALA A 63 -1.26 5.72 -6.08
CA ALA A 63 -2.01 6.51 -5.12
C ALA A 63 -1.39 6.44 -3.72
N THR A 64 -1.65 7.46 -2.90
CA THR A 64 -1.31 7.51 -1.48
C THR A 64 -2.56 7.79 -0.66
N GLY A 65 -2.85 6.92 0.31
CA GLY A 65 -3.97 7.06 1.21
C GLY A 65 -3.74 8.01 2.38
N ARG A 66 -4.81 8.20 3.17
CA ARG A 66 -4.79 9.00 4.40
C ARG A 66 -3.71 8.48 5.36
N GLY A 67 -2.90 9.39 5.91
CA GLY A 67 -1.80 9.07 6.81
C GLY A 67 -0.42 9.11 6.15
N VAL A 68 -0.32 8.97 4.82
CA VAL A 68 0.99 9.00 4.13
C VAL A 68 1.61 10.40 4.19
N PHE A 69 0.83 11.45 3.99
CA PHE A 69 1.31 12.82 4.09
C PHE A 69 1.76 13.15 5.52
N GLU A 70 0.97 12.79 6.53
CA GLU A 70 1.30 13.03 7.94
C GLU A 70 2.56 12.26 8.37
N LEU A 71 2.77 11.06 7.81
CA LEU A 71 3.93 10.22 8.09
C LEU A 71 5.21 10.73 7.41
N SER A 72 5.12 11.05 6.11
CA SER A 72 6.26 11.30 5.23
C SER A 72 6.50 12.78 4.90
N GLY A 73 5.46 13.61 4.95
CA GLY A 73 5.47 15.00 4.51
C GLY A 73 5.43 15.20 3.00
N PHE A 74 5.27 14.13 2.20
CA PHE A 74 5.08 14.23 0.75
C PHE A 74 3.59 14.24 0.40
N ALA A 75 3.17 15.18 -0.45
CA ALA A 75 1.84 15.10 -1.04
C ALA A 75 1.84 14.07 -2.18
N GLU A 76 0.68 13.49 -2.48
CA GLU A 76 0.53 12.46 -3.53
C GLU A 76 1.15 12.90 -4.87
N ARG A 77 0.87 14.14 -5.28
CA ARG A 77 1.39 14.74 -6.53
C ARG A 77 2.92 14.80 -6.61
N ASP A 78 3.62 14.73 -5.47
CA ASP A 78 5.08 14.81 -5.42
C ASP A 78 5.74 13.42 -5.60
N VAL A 79 4.95 12.35 -5.50
CA VAL A 79 5.43 10.96 -5.48
C VAL A 79 4.79 10.06 -6.53
N ILE A 80 3.63 10.44 -7.08
CA ILE A 80 2.94 9.66 -8.11
C ILE A 80 3.86 9.36 -9.30
N GLY A 81 3.82 8.12 -9.79
CA GLY A 81 4.67 7.61 -10.87
C GLY A 81 6.12 7.29 -10.48
N ARG A 82 6.57 7.66 -9.27
CA ARG A 82 7.91 7.32 -8.78
C ARG A 82 7.91 5.96 -8.09
N GLY A 83 9.06 5.28 -8.09
CA GLY A 83 9.22 4.02 -7.35
C GLY A 83 9.09 4.23 -5.84
N VAL A 84 8.33 3.40 -5.15
CA VAL A 84 8.01 3.56 -3.72
C VAL A 84 9.24 3.64 -2.82
N ILE A 85 10.29 2.87 -3.13
CA ILE A 85 11.56 2.88 -2.40
C ILE A 85 12.25 4.23 -2.54
N GLU A 86 12.36 4.75 -3.76
CA GLU A 86 13.04 6.01 -4.05
C GLU A 86 12.25 7.21 -3.51
N ALA A 87 10.94 7.21 -3.71
CA ALA A 87 10.04 8.28 -3.33
C ALA A 87 10.10 8.58 -1.82
N PHE A 88 10.09 7.53 -1.01
CA PHE A 88 10.11 7.64 0.45
C PHE A 88 11.49 7.34 1.06
N GLY A 89 12.52 7.11 0.24
CA GLY A 89 13.86 6.75 0.69
C GLY A 89 13.85 5.54 1.63
N LEU A 90 13.06 4.51 1.31
CA LEU A 90 12.94 3.34 2.17
C LEU A 90 14.27 2.58 2.22
N SER A 91 14.70 2.24 3.43
CA SER A 91 15.96 1.54 3.68
C SER A 91 15.92 0.72 4.97
N GLY A 92 17.05 0.14 5.37
CA GLY A 92 17.19 -0.51 6.69
C GLY A 92 16.57 -1.89 6.82
N TRP A 93 16.17 -2.52 5.71
CA TRP A 93 15.61 -3.87 5.72
C TRP A 93 16.60 -4.93 6.22
N THR A 94 16.06 -5.98 6.83
CA THR A 94 16.85 -7.08 7.39
C THR A 94 17.36 -7.99 6.26
N ASP A 95 18.51 -8.64 6.48
CA ASP A 95 19.14 -9.58 5.54
C ASP A 95 19.50 -9.01 4.15
N GLY A 96 19.49 -7.68 4.02
CA GLY A 96 19.85 -6.98 2.78
C GLY A 96 18.85 -7.17 1.63
N LYS A 97 17.68 -7.77 1.88
CA LYS A 97 16.66 -8.01 0.85
C LYS A 97 15.54 -6.97 0.91
N ASN A 98 15.29 -6.31 -0.22
CA ASN A 98 14.22 -5.34 -0.37
C ASN A 98 12.84 -6.05 -0.33
N PRO A 99 11.95 -5.73 0.63
CA PRO A 99 10.66 -6.40 0.76
C PRO A 99 9.70 -6.11 -0.41
N VAL A 100 9.84 -4.96 -1.08
CA VAL A 100 9.03 -4.59 -2.25
C VAL A 100 9.41 -5.45 -3.44
N GLU A 101 10.70 -5.58 -3.74
CA GLU A 101 11.21 -6.43 -4.82
C GLU A 101 10.85 -7.90 -4.59
N LEU A 102 11.06 -8.41 -3.36
CA LEU A 102 10.69 -9.79 -3.03
C LEU A 102 9.19 -10.05 -3.22
N SER A 103 8.34 -9.08 -2.87
CA SER A 103 6.90 -9.24 -2.99
C SER A 103 6.46 -9.25 -4.46
N LEU A 104 7.04 -8.37 -5.30
CA LEU A 104 6.78 -8.33 -6.74
C LEU A 104 7.30 -9.58 -7.46
N GLU A 105 8.51 -10.04 -7.14
CA GLU A 105 9.14 -11.17 -7.84
C GLU A 105 8.45 -12.50 -7.52
N TRP A 106 8.07 -12.71 -6.26
CA TRP A 106 7.59 -14.02 -5.78
C TRP A 106 6.10 -14.06 -5.47
N GLY A 107 5.39 -12.92 -5.54
CA GLY A 107 3.98 -12.84 -5.16
C GLY A 107 3.73 -13.13 -3.68
N VAL A 108 4.74 -12.89 -2.82
CA VAL A 108 4.66 -13.18 -1.38
C VAL A 108 4.43 -11.93 -0.56
N ARG A 109 3.64 -12.06 0.51
CA ARG A 109 3.45 -10.98 1.50
C ARG A 109 4.68 -10.85 2.40
N ARG A 110 5.02 -9.62 2.77
CA ARG A 110 6.10 -9.30 3.71
C ARG A 110 5.54 -8.49 4.86
N MET A 111 5.45 -9.10 6.04
CA MET A 111 4.78 -8.49 7.20
C MET A 111 5.81 -8.07 8.25
N GLY A 112 5.56 -6.95 8.91
CA GLY A 112 6.34 -6.48 10.05
C GLY A 112 7.77 -6.08 9.72
N GLU A 113 8.04 -5.72 8.46
CA GLU A 113 9.36 -5.29 8.00
C GLU A 113 9.76 -4.00 8.72
N GLN A 114 10.90 -4.02 9.40
CA GLN A 114 11.41 -2.86 10.12
C GLN A 114 12.28 -2.06 9.16
N LEU A 115 11.83 -0.85 8.81
CA LEU A 115 12.48 -0.01 7.81
C LEU A 115 12.80 1.38 8.38
N GLU A 116 13.63 2.11 7.66
CA GLU A 116 13.79 3.55 7.76
C GLU A 116 13.13 4.22 6.56
N MET A 117 12.60 5.42 6.77
CA MET A 117 11.97 6.24 5.75
C MET A 117 12.47 7.68 5.84
N ARG A 118 12.83 8.24 4.69
CA ARG A 118 13.17 9.65 4.56
C ARG A 118 11.93 10.51 4.33
N THR A 119 11.72 11.47 5.21
CA THR A 119 10.67 12.48 5.07
C THR A 119 11.01 13.58 4.06
N SER A 120 10.03 14.35 3.61
CA SER A 120 10.23 15.51 2.72
C SER A 120 11.13 16.59 3.32
N ALA A 121 11.21 16.66 4.66
CA ALA A 121 12.13 17.53 5.38
C ALA A 121 13.56 16.96 5.51
N GLY A 122 13.86 15.81 4.90
CA GLY A 122 15.16 15.16 4.91
C GLY A 122 15.50 14.41 6.20
N LYS A 123 14.53 14.19 7.09
CA LYS A 123 14.73 13.40 8.32
C LYS A 123 14.44 11.93 8.07
N GLU A 124 15.31 11.06 8.57
CA GLU A 124 15.09 9.62 8.63
C GLU A 124 14.21 9.26 9.84
N LYS A 125 13.27 8.33 9.65
CA LYS A 125 12.36 7.84 10.70
C LYS A 125 12.22 6.33 10.62
N ALA A 126 12.26 5.68 11.78
CA ALA A 126 11.94 4.27 11.89
C ALA A 126 10.43 4.05 11.65
N ILE A 127 10.10 3.07 10.82
CA ILE A 127 8.74 2.67 10.48
C ILE A 127 8.63 1.14 10.42
N LYS A 128 7.39 0.65 10.46
CA LYS A 128 7.04 -0.72 10.13
C LYS A 128 6.34 -0.74 8.78
N ALA A 129 6.74 -1.63 7.88
CA ALA A 129 6.10 -1.85 6.60
C ALA A 129 5.46 -3.25 6.53
N ASP A 130 4.21 -3.30 6.06
CA ASP A 130 3.59 -4.53 5.59
C ASP A 130 3.39 -4.39 4.06
N VAL A 131 3.83 -5.36 3.27
CA VAL A 131 3.79 -5.35 1.80
C VAL A 131 2.89 -6.48 1.31
N PHE A 132 1.88 -6.14 0.53
CA PHE A 132 0.91 -7.06 -0.03
C PHE A 132 0.97 -7.01 -1.56
N PRO A 133 1.19 -8.14 -2.25
CA PRO A 133 1.06 -8.20 -3.69
C PRO A 133 -0.41 -8.21 -4.09
N ALA A 134 -0.73 -7.59 -5.22
CA ALA A 134 -2.03 -7.77 -5.86
C ALA A 134 -2.10 -9.16 -6.48
N TYR A 135 -3.30 -9.73 -6.50
CA TYR A 135 -3.57 -11.08 -7.01
C TYR A 135 -4.45 -11.08 -8.26
N ASP A 136 -4.71 -9.89 -8.82
CA ASP A 136 -5.36 -9.68 -10.10
C ASP A 136 -4.36 -9.70 -11.27
N ASP A 137 -4.87 -9.54 -12.49
CA ASP A 137 -4.06 -9.56 -13.70
C ASP A 137 -3.19 -8.29 -13.88
N ASP A 138 -3.54 -7.19 -13.18
CA ASP A 138 -2.79 -5.93 -13.21
C ASP A 138 -1.50 -6.01 -12.38
N GLY A 139 -1.53 -6.79 -11.30
CA GLY A 139 -0.42 -6.96 -10.37
C GLY A 139 -0.14 -5.69 -9.57
N GLY A 140 1.09 -5.60 -9.02
CA GLY A 140 1.50 -4.48 -8.18
C GLY A 140 1.35 -4.74 -6.69
N LEU A 141 1.31 -3.67 -5.90
CA LEU A 141 1.45 -3.76 -4.44
C LEU A 141 0.54 -2.79 -3.68
N LEU A 142 0.16 -3.20 -2.47
CA LEU A 142 -0.21 -2.30 -1.39
C LEU A 142 0.91 -2.30 -0.34
N VAL A 143 1.49 -1.14 -0.07
CA VAL A 143 2.50 -0.94 0.98
C VAL A 143 1.88 -0.17 2.14
N ALA A 144 1.82 -0.81 3.31
CA ALA A 144 1.30 -0.24 4.53
C ALA A 144 2.43 0.27 5.42
N LEU A 145 2.60 1.59 5.48
CA LEU A 145 3.64 2.27 6.26
C LEU A 145 3.08 2.73 7.60
N THR A 146 3.68 2.27 8.69
CA THR A 146 3.22 2.57 10.06
C THR A 146 4.35 3.21 10.86
N PRO A 147 4.12 4.38 11.51
CA PRO A 147 5.12 4.95 12.41
C PRO A 147 5.44 4.02 13.58
N ARG A 148 6.70 4.01 14.02
CA ARG A 148 7.18 3.29 15.21
C ARG A 148 7.37 4.23 16.40
#